data_AF-A0A5E4WR48-F1
#
_entry.id   AF-A0A5E4WR48-F1
#
_cell.length_a   1.000
_cell.length_b   1.000
_cell.length_c   1.000
_cell.angle_alpha   90.00
_cell.angle_beta   90.00
_cell.angle_gamma   90.00
#
_symmetry.space_group_name_H-M   'P 1'
#
loop_
_entity.id
_entity.type
_entity.pdbx_description
1 polymer ?
#
loop_
_entity_poly.entity_id
_entity_poly.type
_entity_poly.pdbx_seq_one_letter_code
_entity_poly.pdbx_strand_id
1 'polypeptide(L)'
;MATEKKTMSLTTRQEQAAAVKTIGARMRAARELCNLSQSAAARRLGYANPSKLSKVELATDTNSVPLWLIVRAARVYEVSVDFLFGATDDWEVGARMTQEREVSAWMFDTFDKLRQRDMETLKRLHDRVQTLTDAVAVMLAASEDASVALARFAELNPAFEEMRAGSRLVSAVERASDSAKAAKTKMERFRMECAVAAPQTHQLSLAL
;
A
#
# COMPACT_ATOMS: atom_id res chain seq x y z
N MET A 1 -41.00 4.49 -55.62
CA MET A 1 -41.47 5.18 -54.40
C MET A 1 -42.10 4.28 -53.32
N ALA A 2 -43.23 3.58 -53.54
CA ALA A 2 -43.83 2.75 -52.48
C ALA A 2 -43.01 1.49 -52.14
N THR A 3 -42.43 0.85 -53.17
CA THR A 3 -41.53 -0.30 -53.06
C THR A 3 -40.20 0.07 -52.39
N GLU A 4 -39.59 1.20 -52.77
CA GLU A 4 -38.35 1.68 -52.13
C GLU A 4 -38.54 2.05 -50.66
N LYS A 5 -39.65 2.72 -50.29
CA LYS A 5 -39.98 2.99 -48.88
C LYS A 5 -40.19 1.69 -48.08
N LYS A 6 -40.86 0.69 -48.68
CA LYS A 6 -41.06 -0.62 -48.05
C LYS A 6 -39.74 -1.39 -47.87
N THR A 7 -38.84 -1.32 -48.84
CA THR A 7 -37.51 -1.94 -48.74
C THR A 7 -36.61 -1.25 -47.70
N MET A 8 -36.53 0.08 -47.68
CA MET A 8 -35.79 0.83 -46.65
C MET A 8 -36.33 0.57 -45.23
N SER A 9 -37.65 0.52 -45.06
CA SER A 9 -38.23 0.25 -43.72
C SER A 9 -37.97 -1.18 -43.23
N LEU A 10 -37.83 -2.16 -44.14
CA LEU A 10 -37.45 -3.53 -43.79
C LEU A 10 -35.97 -3.62 -43.39
N THR A 11 -35.07 -2.91 -44.07
CA THR A 11 -33.63 -2.88 -43.74
C THR A 11 -33.39 -2.20 -42.39
N THR A 12 -34.03 -1.06 -42.10
CA THR A 12 -33.90 -0.37 -40.80
C THR A 12 -34.38 -1.24 -39.63
N ARG A 13 -35.44 -2.04 -39.82
CA ARG A 13 -35.92 -2.97 -38.78
C ARG A 13 -34.93 -4.11 -38.50
N GLN A 14 -34.26 -4.60 -39.55
CA GLN A 14 -33.24 -5.65 -39.43
C GLN A 14 -31.99 -5.12 -38.74
N GLU A 15 -31.54 -3.92 -39.09
CA GLU A 15 -30.43 -3.23 -38.43
C GLU A 15 -30.71 -2.97 -36.95
N GLN A 16 -31.92 -2.50 -36.64
CA GLN A 16 -32.35 -2.30 -35.25
C GLN A 16 -32.36 -3.63 -34.46
N ALA A 17 -32.86 -4.71 -35.05
CA ALA A 17 -32.85 -6.02 -34.41
C ALA A 17 -31.43 -6.54 -34.14
N ALA A 18 -30.51 -6.34 -35.08
CA ALA A 18 -29.10 -6.69 -34.90
C ALA A 18 -28.46 -5.87 -33.77
N ALA A 19 -28.70 -4.56 -33.73
CA ALA A 19 -28.20 -3.68 -32.67
C ALA A 19 -28.72 -4.10 -31.28
N VAL A 20 -30.03 -4.38 -31.15
CA VAL A 20 -30.62 -4.85 -29.88
C VAL A 20 -30.01 -6.17 -29.43
N LYS A 21 -29.72 -7.08 -30.36
CA LYS A 21 -29.06 -8.35 -30.06
C LYS A 21 -27.64 -8.14 -29.53
N THR A 22 -26.86 -7.27 -30.17
CA THR A 22 -25.51 -6.92 -29.72
C THR A 22 -25.52 -6.30 -28.33
N ILE A 23 -26.41 -5.32 -28.11
CA ILE A 23 -26.56 -4.64 -26.84
C ILE A 23 -26.95 -5.62 -25.73
N GLY A 24 -27.93 -6.50 -25.97
CA GLY A 24 -28.35 -7.50 -25.00
C GLY A 24 -27.20 -8.44 -24.59
N ALA A 25 -26.42 -8.91 -25.57
CA ALA A 25 -25.26 -9.76 -25.33
C ALA A 25 -24.16 -9.04 -24.53
N ARG A 26 -23.85 -7.78 -24.89
CA ARG A 26 -22.83 -6.98 -24.20
C ARG A 26 -23.24 -6.59 -22.79
N MET A 27 -24.52 -6.27 -22.57
CA MET A 27 -25.06 -6.02 -21.24
C MET A 27 -24.96 -7.26 -20.35
N ARG A 28 -25.23 -8.45 -20.90
CA ARG A 28 -25.02 -9.71 -20.16
C ARG A 28 -23.56 -9.93 -19.82
N ALA A 29 -22.66 -9.79 -20.79
CA ALA A 29 -21.22 -9.96 -20.58
C ALA A 29 -20.70 -8.97 -19.52
N ALA A 30 -21.06 -7.69 -19.60
CA ALA A 30 -20.69 -6.67 -18.63
C ALA A 30 -21.22 -7.00 -17.22
N ARG A 31 -22.48 -7.47 -17.11
CA ARG A 31 -23.05 -7.91 -15.84
C ARG A 31 -22.24 -9.06 -15.23
N GLU A 32 -21.85 -10.03 -16.04
CA GLU A 32 -21.09 -11.21 -15.63
C GLU A 32 -19.66 -10.85 -15.23
N LEU A 33 -18.99 -9.93 -15.95
CA LEU A 33 -17.69 -9.37 -15.56
C LEU A 33 -17.73 -8.71 -14.17
N CYS A 34 -18.84 -8.05 -13.83
CA CYS A 34 -19.06 -7.47 -12.51
C CYS A 34 -19.55 -8.47 -11.44
N ASN A 35 -19.61 -9.77 -11.74
CA ASN A 35 -20.12 -10.81 -10.84
C ASN A 35 -21.54 -10.53 -10.29
N LEU A 36 -22.40 -9.89 -11.09
CA LEU A 36 -23.76 -9.55 -10.67
C LEU A 36 -24.77 -10.60 -11.16
N SER A 37 -25.62 -11.06 -10.23
CA SER A 37 -26.82 -11.81 -10.61
C SER A 37 -27.81 -10.91 -11.33
N GLN A 38 -28.65 -11.49 -12.20
CA GLN A 38 -29.65 -10.73 -12.97
C GLN A 38 -30.64 -9.97 -12.06
N SER A 39 -30.99 -10.53 -10.90
CA SER A 39 -31.86 -9.87 -9.91
C SER A 39 -31.15 -8.73 -9.17
N ALA A 40 -29.85 -8.86 -8.88
CA ALA A 40 -29.05 -7.79 -8.29
C ALA A 40 -28.86 -6.64 -9.28
N ALA A 41 -28.52 -6.95 -10.53
CA ALA A 41 -28.35 -5.97 -11.60
C ALA A 41 -29.67 -5.22 -11.88
N ALA A 42 -30.80 -5.92 -11.97
CA ALA A 42 -32.10 -5.28 -12.21
C ALA A 42 -32.45 -4.23 -11.14
N ARG A 43 -32.22 -4.54 -9.86
CA ARG A 43 -32.41 -3.59 -8.76
C ARG A 43 -31.49 -2.37 -8.89
N ARG A 44 -30.19 -2.59 -9.18
CA ARG A 44 -29.22 -1.49 -9.38
C ARG A 44 -29.56 -0.62 -10.59
N LEU A 45 -30.14 -1.21 -11.62
CA LEU A 45 -30.61 -0.52 -12.82
C LEU A 45 -31.95 0.20 -12.62
N GLY A 46 -32.61 0.02 -11.48
CA GLY A 46 -33.87 0.68 -11.13
C GLY A 46 -35.12 -0.05 -11.62
N TYR A 47 -35.03 -1.33 -11.94
CA TYR A 47 -36.20 -2.18 -12.18
C TYR A 47 -36.71 -2.81 -10.89
N ALA A 48 -38.04 -2.92 -10.77
CA ALA A 48 -38.69 -3.62 -9.66
C ALA A 48 -38.52 -5.14 -9.72
N ASN A 49 -38.38 -5.71 -10.93
CA ASN A 49 -38.21 -7.15 -11.14
C ASN A 49 -37.18 -7.46 -12.26
N PRO A 50 -36.54 -8.65 -12.26
CA PRO A 50 -35.54 -9.01 -13.26
C PRO A 50 -36.11 -9.29 -14.66
N SER A 51 -37.42 -9.47 -14.79
CA SER A 51 -38.05 -9.89 -16.05
C SER A 51 -37.79 -8.93 -17.21
N LYS A 52 -37.74 -7.62 -16.96
CA LYS A 52 -37.42 -6.63 -17.99
C LYS A 52 -35.96 -6.70 -18.44
N LEU A 53 -35.04 -6.81 -17.48
CA LEU A 53 -33.61 -6.96 -17.79
C LEU A 53 -33.33 -8.26 -18.54
N SER A 54 -34.02 -9.35 -18.17
CA SER A 54 -33.91 -10.65 -18.84
C SER A 54 -34.28 -10.57 -20.33
N LYS A 55 -35.39 -9.89 -20.65
CA LYS A 55 -35.82 -9.66 -22.05
C LYS A 55 -34.82 -8.84 -22.86
N VAL A 56 -34.18 -7.85 -22.22
CA VAL A 56 -33.13 -7.04 -22.84
C VAL A 56 -31.89 -7.90 -23.12
N GLU A 57 -31.40 -8.65 -22.13
CA GLU A 57 -30.22 -9.51 -22.30
C GLU A 57 -30.44 -10.64 -23.32
N LEU A 58 -31.66 -11.16 -23.43
CA LEU A 58 -32.04 -12.20 -24.40
C LEU A 58 -32.48 -11.63 -25.76
N ALA A 59 -32.54 -10.31 -25.92
CA ALA A 59 -33.04 -9.64 -27.12
C ALA A 59 -34.42 -10.16 -27.58
N THR A 60 -35.26 -10.61 -26.65
CA THR A 60 -36.59 -11.18 -26.94
C THR A 60 -37.63 -10.09 -27.19
N ASP A 61 -37.38 -8.86 -26.73
CA ASP A 61 -38.18 -7.69 -27.03
C ASP A 61 -37.36 -6.72 -27.91
N THR A 62 -37.56 -6.81 -29.23
CA THR A 62 -36.80 -6.05 -30.23
C THR A 62 -37.15 -4.56 -30.26
N ASN A 63 -38.22 -4.14 -29.57
CA ASN A 63 -38.73 -2.77 -29.66
C ASN A 63 -38.15 -1.82 -28.62
N SER A 64 -37.45 -2.30 -27.58
CA SER A 64 -37.15 -1.40 -26.44
C SER A 64 -35.91 -1.79 -25.63
N VAL A 65 -34.73 -1.32 -26.08
CA VAL A 65 -33.67 -0.98 -25.12
C VAL A 65 -33.72 0.52 -24.89
N PRO A 66 -34.21 0.98 -23.72
CA PRO A 66 -34.29 2.40 -23.45
C PRO A 66 -32.91 3.04 -23.38
N LEU A 67 -32.73 4.24 -23.96
CA LEU A 67 -31.45 4.96 -23.89
C LEU A 67 -30.99 5.24 -22.45
N TRP A 68 -31.93 5.51 -21.55
CA TRP A 68 -31.63 5.69 -20.12
C TRP A 68 -31.01 4.44 -19.49
N LEU A 69 -31.37 3.25 -19.98
CA LEU A 69 -30.86 1.98 -19.49
C LEU A 69 -29.39 1.83 -19.89
N ILE A 70 -29.02 2.22 -21.11
CA ILE A 70 -27.62 2.14 -21.59
C ILE A 70 -26.69 2.99 -20.74
N VAL A 71 -27.07 4.25 -20.48
CA VAL A 71 -26.25 5.16 -19.66
C VAL A 71 -26.11 4.63 -18.23
N ARG A 72 -27.18 4.06 -17.67
CA ARG A 72 -27.14 3.50 -16.33
C ARG A 72 -26.36 2.19 -16.29
N ALA A 73 -26.47 1.35 -17.31
CA ALA A 73 -25.72 0.11 -17.46
C ALA A 73 -24.21 0.36 -17.57
N ALA A 74 -23.79 1.35 -18.38
CA ALA A 74 -22.40 1.76 -18.48
C ALA A 74 -21.81 2.14 -17.10
N ARG A 75 -22.59 2.84 -16.27
CA ARG A 75 -22.17 3.21 -14.91
C ARG A 75 -22.21 2.04 -13.91
N VAL A 76 -23.25 1.21 -13.97
CA VAL A 76 -23.44 0.09 -13.02
C VAL A 76 -22.49 -1.07 -13.30
N TYR A 77 -22.14 -1.27 -14.56
CA TYR A 77 -21.22 -2.32 -15.00
C TYR A 77 -19.80 -1.81 -15.26
N GLU A 78 -19.54 -0.52 -15.03
CA GLU A 78 -18.22 0.09 -15.22
C GLU A 78 -17.61 -0.14 -16.63
N VAL A 79 -18.46 -0.14 -17.66
CA VAL A 79 -18.06 -0.33 -19.07
C VAL A 79 -18.38 0.89 -19.93
N SER A 80 -17.68 1.03 -21.06
CA SER A 80 -17.96 2.11 -22.01
C SER A 80 -19.31 1.93 -22.69
N VAL A 81 -19.94 3.04 -23.09
CA VAL A 81 -21.17 3.01 -23.89
C VAL A 81 -20.88 2.38 -25.25
N ASP A 82 -19.71 2.64 -25.82
CA ASP A 82 -19.27 2.07 -27.10
C ASP A 82 -19.14 0.55 -27.04
N PHE A 83 -18.68 -0.01 -25.92
CA PHE A 83 -18.69 -1.46 -25.68
C PHE A 83 -20.11 -2.01 -25.65
N LEU A 84 -21.04 -1.34 -24.97
CA LEU A 84 -22.44 -1.78 -24.92
C LEU A 84 -23.10 -1.77 -26.29
N PHE A 85 -22.81 -0.78 -27.13
CA PHE A 85 -23.28 -0.76 -28.52
C PHE A 85 -22.54 -1.76 -29.44
N GLY A 86 -21.43 -2.35 -28.96
CA GLY A 86 -20.57 -3.22 -29.76
C GLY A 86 -19.77 -2.48 -30.83
N ALA A 87 -19.55 -1.17 -30.65
CA ALA A 87 -18.67 -0.37 -31.51
C ALA A 87 -17.18 -0.65 -31.20
N THR A 88 -16.89 -1.17 -30.00
CA THR A 88 -15.57 -1.65 -29.58
C THR A 88 -15.71 -2.97 -28.81
N ASP A 89 -14.69 -3.82 -28.89
CA ASP A 89 -14.55 -4.99 -28.03
C ASP A 89 -13.92 -4.66 -26.67
N ASP A 90 -13.32 -3.47 -26.55
CA ASP A 90 -12.73 -2.97 -25.32
C ASP A 90 -13.81 -2.46 -24.37
N TRP A 91 -13.99 -3.16 -23.25
CA TRP A 91 -14.98 -2.82 -22.23
C TRP A 91 -14.55 -1.65 -21.35
N GLU A 92 -13.29 -1.21 -21.40
CA GLU A 92 -12.77 -0.16 -20.51
C GLU A 92 -13.29 1.24 -20.86
N VAL A 93 -13.60 2.04 -19.82
CA VAL A 93 -14.10 3.42 -19.97
C VAL A 93 -12.92 4.39 -20.20
N GLY A 94 -12.35 4.39 -21.41
CA GLY A 94 -11.54 5.47 -21.97
C GLY A 94 -10.09 5.62 -21.47
N ALA A 95 -9.25 6.20 -22.33
CA ALA A 95 -7.80 6.44 -22.20
C ALA A 95 -7.30 7.10 -20.89
N ARG A 96 -8.21 7.63 -20.06
CA ARG A 96 -7.88 8.19 -18.74
C ARG A 96 -7.49 7.11 -17.73
N MET A 97 -8.07 5.90 -17.83
CA MET A 97 -7.72 4.79 -16.94
C MET A 97 -6.38 4.13 -17.30
N THR A 98 -5.98 4.10 -18.58
CA THR A 98 -4.64 3.66 -18.98
C THR A 98 -3.58 4.60 -18.42
N GLN A 99 -3.79 5.92 -18.51
CA GLN A 99 -2.93 6.91 -17.86
C GLN A 99 -2.98 6.80 -16.33
N GLU A 100 -4.15 6.66 -15.71
CA GLU A 100 -4.26 6.51 -14.25
C GLU A 100 -3.59 5.21 -13.78
N ARG A 101 -3.63 4.10 -14.55
CA ARG A 101 -2.90 2.86 -14.25
C ARG A 101 -1.40 2.96 -14.49
N GLU A 102 -0.96 3.58 -15.59
CA GLU A 102 0.46 3.83 -15.87
C GLU A 102 1.07 4.76 -14.82
N VAL A 103 0.35 5.83 -14.46
CA VAL A 103 0.71 6.76 -13.39
C VAL A 103 0.70 6.05 -12.05
N SER A 104 -0.30 5.20 -11.76
CA SER A 104 -0.33 4.40 -10.53
C SER A 104 0.84 3.43 -10.46
N ALA A 105 1.11 2.68 -11.54
CA ALA A 105 2.23 1.74 -11.61
C ALA A 105 3.58 2.45 -11.46
N TRP A 106 3.75 3.61 -12.11
CA TRP A 106 4.93 4.46 -11.95
C TRP A 106 5.05 5.03 -10.54
N MET A 107 3.96 5.46 -9.91
CA MET A 107 3.94 5.90 -8.52
C MET A 107 4.31 4.77 -7.58
N PHE A 108 3.76 3.56 -7.77
CA PHE A 108 4.12 2.38 -6.98
C PHE A 108 5.60 2.04 -7.11
N ASP A 109 6.15 1.98 -8.32
CA ASP A 109 7.57 1.72 -8.56
C ASP A 109 8.47 2.82 -7.95
N THR A 110 8.07 4.08 -8.09
CA THR A 110 8.79 5.23 -7.50
C THR A 110 8.75 5.20 -5.97
N PHE A 111 7.59 4.92 -5.38
CA PHE A 111 7.45 4.76 -3.94
C PHE A 111 8.23 3.55 -3.44
N ASP A 112 8.22 2.43 -4.16
CA ASP A 112 8.97 1.25 -3.75
C ASP A 112 10.49 1.53 -3.78
N LYS A 113 11.00 2.16 -4.83
CA LYS A 113 12.41 2.62 -4.90
C LYS A 113 12.76 3.59 -3.77
N LEU A 114 11.86 4.54 -3.47
CA LEU A 114 12.07 5.48 -2.36
C LEU A 114 12.09 4.76 -1.01
N ARG A 115 11.16 3.83 -0.79
CA ARG A 115 11.08 3.01 0.42
C ARG A 115 12.30 2.11 0.56
N GLN A 116 12.79 1.51 -0.52
CA GLN A 116 14.00 0.70 -0.51
C GLN A 116 15.21 1.54 -0.11
N ARG A 117 15.39 2.72 -0.73
CA ARG A 117 16.48 3.65 -0.37
C ARG A 117 16.40 4.12 1.08
N ASP A 118 15.20 4.46 1.54
CA ASP A 118 14.99 4.93 2.91
C ASP A 118 15.22 3.79 3.91
N MET A 119 14.80 2.56 3.58
CA MET A 119 15.04 1.37 4.39
C MET A 119 16.53 1.03 4.48
N GLU A 120 17.28 1.12 3.37
CA GLU A 120 18.73 0.97 3.38
C GLU A 120 19.41 2.01 4.26
N THR A 121 18.94 3.25 4.21
CA THR A 121 19.48 4.34 5.04
C THR A 121 19.19 4.10 6.52
N LEU A 122 17.96 3.70 6.85
CA LEU A 122 17.56 3.32 8.21
C LEU A 122 18.36 2.12 8.73
N LYS A 123 18.59 1.10 7.89
CA LYS A 123 19.45 -0.04 8.24
C LYS A 123 20.87 0.41 8.57
N ARG A 124 21.50 1.21 7.71
CA ARG A 124 22.85 1.74 7.97
C ARG A 124 22.91 2.57 9.25
N LEU A 125 21.87 3.34 9.55
CA LEU A 125 21.79 4.11 10.80
C LEU A 125 21.67 3.17 12.00
N HIS A 126 20.82 2.15 11.91
CA HIS A 126 20.65 1.13 12.94
C HIS A 126 21.97 0.40 13.23
N ASP A 127 22.66 -0.07 12.19
CA ASP A 127 23.95 -0.77 12.32
C ASP A 127 25.01 0.12 13.01
N ARG A 128 25.04 1.41 12.69
CA ARG A 128 25.92 2.39 13.36
C ARG A 128 25.57 2.59 14.83
N VAL A 129 24.29 2.72 15.15
CA VAL A 129 23.82 2.83 16.55
C VAL A 129 24.16 1.57 17.34
N GLN A 130 23.99 0.39 16.74
CA GLN A 130 24.34 -0.88 17.36
C GLN A 130 25.84 -0.94 17.66
N THR A 131 26.68 -0.58 16.68
CA THR A 131 28.14 -0.50 16.86
C THR A 131 28.53 0.44 18.01
N LEU A 132 27.88 1.61 18.11
CA LEU A 132 28.11 2.55 19.21
C LEU A 132 27.67 1.98 20.56
N THR A 133 26.56 1.24 20.59
CA THR A 133 26.05 0.58 21.81
C THR A 133 27.05 -0.45 22.32
N ASP A 134 27.59 -1.27 21.42
CA ASP A 134 28.58 -2.29 21.76
C ASP A 134 29.89 -1.64 22.26
N ALA A 135 30.34 -0.56 21.60
CA ALA A 135 31.52 0.18 22.03
C ALA A 135 31.36 0.81 23.43
N VAL A 136 30.18 1.36 23.74
CA VAL A 136 29.88 1.90 25.09
C VAL A 136 29.87 0.79 26.14
N ALA A 137 29.35 -0.39 25.80
CA ALA A 137 29.38 -1.55 26.71
C ALA A 137 30.81 -1.99 27.03
N VAL A 138 31.68 -2.06 26.02
CA VAL A 138 33.11 -2.37 26.21
C VAL A 138 33.81 -1.29 27.05
N MET A 139 33.53 -0.02 26.79
CA MET A 139 34.11 1.10 27.56
C MET A 139 33.69 1.07 29.04
N LEU A 140 32.45 0.70 29.32
CA LEU A 140 31.95 0.54 30.68
C LEU A 140 32.67 -0.61 31.40
N ALA A 141 32.73 -1.78 30.77
CA ALA A 141 33.43 -2.93 31.35
C ALA A 141 34.91 -2.61 31.65
N ALA A 142 35.62 -1.98 30.70
CA ALA A 142 37.01 -1.57 30.91
C ALA A 142 37.17 -0.54 32.04
N SER A 143 36.21 0.36 32.22
CA SER A 143 36.23 1.37 33.29
C SER A 143 35.94 0.74 34.67
N GLU A 144 35.06 -0.25 34.72
CA GLU A 144 34.78 -1.05 35.92
C GLU A 144 36.00 -1.89 36.32
N ASP A 145 36.62 -2.57 35.35
CA ASP A 145 37.86 -3.34 35.58
C ASP A 145 38.99 -2.44 36.08
N ALA A 146 39.16 -1.24 35.51
CA ALA A 146 40.15 -0.27 35.98
C ALA A 146 39.85 0.21 37.40
N SER A 147 38.57 0.40 37.75
CA SER A 147 38.14 0.78 39.10
C SER A 147 38.44 -0.31 40.12
N VAL A 148 38.16 -1.57 39.77
CA VAL A 148 38.46 -2.75 40.62
C VAL A 148 39.96 -2.94 40.79
N ALA A 149 40.73 -2.83 39.70
CA ALA A 149 42.18 -2.94 39.74
C ALA A 149 42.81 -1.83 40.60
N LEU A 150 42.30 -0.59 40.51
CA LEU A 150 42.77 0.52 41.31
C LEU A 150 42.43 0.33 42.80
N ALA A 151 41.21 -0.12 43.12
CA ALA A 151 40.82 -0.42 44.49
C ALA A 151 41.73 -1.49 45.10
N ARG A 152 41.98 -2.57 44.36
CA ARG A 152 42.91 -3.63 44.79
C ARG A 152 44.34 -3.13 44.95
N PHE A 153 44.80 -2.26 44.07
CA PHE A 153 46.12 -1.65 44.17
C PHE A 153 46.25 -0.79 45.43
N ALA A 154 45.23 0.00 45.76
CA ALA A 154 45.19 0.81 46.97
C ALA A 154 45.18 -0.05 48.26
N GLU A 155 44.41 -1.14 48.27
CA GLU A 155 44.41 -2.10 49.40
C GLU A 155 45.79 -2.70 49.67
N LEU A 156 46.52 -3.07 48.60
CA LEU A 156 47.85 -3.67 48.71
C LEU A 156 48.94 -2.65 49.04
N ASN A 157 48.67 -1.35 48.84
CA ASN A 157 49.64 -0.27 49.06
C ASN A 157 49.00 0.85 49.90
N PRO A 158 48.93 0.71 51.24
CA PRO A 158 48.28 1.71 52.10
C PRO A 158 48.88 3.12 52.00
N ALA A 159 50.17 3.23 51.64
CA ALA A 159 50.83 4.52 51.41
C ALA A 159 50.40 5.21 50.10
N PHE A 160 49.62 4.54 49.24
CA PHE A 160 49.18 5.05 47.94
C PHE A 160 48.37 6.35 48.05
N GLU A 161 47.56 6.50 49.10
CA GLU A 161 46.77 7.72 49.32
C GLU A 161 47.66 8.96 49.50
N GLU A 162 48.81 8.81 50.12
CA GLU A 162 49.80 9.86 50.36
C GLU A 162 50.78 10.04 49.18
N MET A 163 50.72 9.18 48.15
CA MET A 163 51.58 9.30 46.99
C MET A 163 51.20 10.51 46.14
N ARG A 164 52.23 11.22 45.66
CA ARG A 164 52.04 12.34 44.75
C ARG A 164 51.28 11.88 43.50
N ALA A 165 50.17 12.58 43.22
CA ALA A 165 49.21 12.27 42.15
C ALA A 165 48.32 11.02 42.35
N GLY A 166 48.34 10.37 43.51
CA GLY A 166 47.41 9.27 43.85
C GLY A 166 45.95 9.70 43.75
N SER A 167 45.58 10.82 44.39
CA SER A 167 44.24 11.41 44.30
C SER A 167 43.82 11.76 42.86
N ARG A 168 44.75 12.21 42.01
CA ARG A 168 44.45 12.49 40.59
C ARG A 168 44.15 11.23 39.80
N LEU A 169 44.84 10.12 40.10
CA LEU A 169 44.58 8.83 39.46
C LEU A 169 43.20 8.30 39.86
N VAL A 170 42.86 8.34 41.16
CA VAL A 170 41.53 7.96 41.66
C VAL A 170 40.45 8.77 40.95
N SER A 171 40.54 10.10 40.98
CA SER A 171 39.54 10.96 40.32
C SER A 171 39.51 10.83 38.79
N ALA A 172 40.57 10.33 38.14
CA ALA A 172 40.54 10.05 36.71
C ALA A 172 39.76 8.78 36.40
N VAL A 173 39.96 7.72 37.19
CA VAL A 173 39.25 6.44 37.05
C VAL A 173 37.78 6.59 37.41
N GLU A 174 37.45 7.31 38.48
CA GLU A 174 36.06 7.62 38.85
C GLU A 174 35.34 8.38 37.74
N ARG A 175 35.95 9.45 37.21
CA ARG A 175 35.35 10.22 36.09
C ARG A 175 35.15 9.37 34.84
N ALA A 176 36.05 8.45 34.54
CA ALA A 176 35.91 7.53 33.41
C ALA A 176 34.72 6.58 33.61
N SER A 177 34.63 5.96 34.80
CA SER A 177 33.48 5.13 35.20
C SER A 177 32.15 5.89 35.11
N ASP A 178 32.08 7.10 35.67
CA ASP A 178 30.86 7.91 35.67
C ASP A 178 30.45 8.32 34.26
N SER A 179 31.42 8.69 33.43
CA SER A 179 31.16 9.03 32.02
C SER A 179 30.64 7.82 31.24
N ALA A 180 31.20 6.64 31.47
CA ALA A 180 30.75 5.40 30.82
C ALA A 180 29.34 5.00 31.27
N LYS A 181 29.02 5.11 32.56
CA LYS A 181 27.67 4.87 33.11
C LYS A 181 26.66 5.85 32.51
N ALA A 182 26.99 7.14 32.46
CA ALA A 182 26.14 8.16 31.87
C ALA A 182 25.88 7.90 30.38
N ALA A 183 26.90 7.46 29.63
CA ALA A 183 26.75 7.07 28.23
C ALA A 183 25.82 5.87 28.06
N LYS A 184 25.95 4.84 28.91
CA LYS A 184 25.06 3.66 28.92
C LYS A 184 23.60 4.05 29.13
N THR A 185 23.31 4.86 30.17
CA THR A 185 21.95 5.29 30.47
C THR A 185 21.32 6.08 29.32
N LYS A 186 22.09 6.95 28.66
CA LYS A 186 21.61 7.67 27.47
C LYS A 186 21.29 6.72 26.32
N MET A 187 22.09 5.69 26.10
CA MET A 187 21.86 4.70 25.05
C MET A 187 20.64 3.81 25.34
N GLU A 188 20.44 3.39 26.60
CA GLU A 188 19.25 2.65 27.03
C GLU A 188 17.97 3.47 26.85
N ARG A 189 18.01 4.75 27.22
CA ARG A 189 16.90 5.68 27.00
C ARG A 189 16.58 5.83 25.51
N PHE A 190 17.59 6.05 24.67
CA PHE A 190 17.42 6.13 23.22
C PHE A 190 16.77 4.84 22.66
N ARG A 191 17.22 3.66 23.11
CA ARG A 191 16.63 2.38 22.72
C ARG A 191 15.17 2.25 23.14
N MET A 192 14.81 2.71 24.34
CA MET A 192 13.40 2.75 24.78
C MET A 192 12.56 3.71 23.93
N GLU A 193 13.08 4.90 23.61
CA GLU A 193 12.39 5.87 22.75
C GLU A 193 12.14 5.26 21.36
N CYS A 194 13.12 4.57 20.77
CA CYS A 194 12.93 3.83 19.52
C CYS A 194 11.91 2.68 19.64
N ALA A 195 11.92 1.93 20.73
CA ALA A 195 10.98 0.82 20.97
C ALA A 195 9.54 1.32 21.17
N VAL A 196 9.36 2.47 21.82
CA VAL A 196 8.04 3.11 22.04
C VAL A 196 7.54 3.80 20.76
N ALA A 197 8.43 4.23 19.86
CA ALA A 197 8.05 4.76 18.55
C ALA A 197 7.67 3.65 17.54
N ALA A 198 8.03 2.38 17.82
CA ALA A 198 7.77 1.25 16.95
C ALA A 198 6.30 0.75 16.85
N PRO A 199 5.38 0.92 17.84
CA PRO A 199 4.02 0.42 17.74
C PRO A 199 3.03 1.54 17.40
N GLN A 200 2.81 1.72 16.09
CA GLN A 200 1.52 2.07 15.48
C GLN A 200 1.57 2.09 13.93
N THR A 201 2.60 1.53 13.32
CA THR A 201 2.67 1.39 11.85
C THR A 201 2.45 -0.07 11.49
N HIS A 202 1.29 -0.39 10.90
CA HIS A 202 0.98 -1.70 10.28
C HIS A 202 1.95 -2.12 9.16
N GLN A 203 3.14 -1.52 9.04
CA GLN A 203 4.08 -1.68 7.92
C GLN A 203 5.36 -2.45 8.26
N LEU A 204 5.54 -2.95 9.49
CA LEU A 204 6.76 -3.70 9.85
C LEU A 204 6.43 -5.01 10.57
N SER A 205 5.75 -5.93 9.87
CA SER A 205 5.92 -7.36 10.10
C SER A 205 6.76 -7.95 8.96
N LEU A 206 8.01 -7.51 8.82
CA LEU A 206 8.99 -8.30 8.08
C LEU A 206 9.61 -9.27 9.08
N ALA A 207 8.98 -10.43 9.19
CA ALA A 207 9.65 -11.62 9.70
C ALA A 207 10.72 -12.00 8.67
N LEU A 208 11.97 -11.69 9.00
CA LEU A 208 13.15 -12.40 8.52
C LEU A 208 13.77 -13.11 9.71
#